data_AF-A0A2Z6SJ90-F1
#
_entry.id   AF-A0A2Z6SJ90-F1
#
_cell.length_a   1.000
_cell.length_b   1.000
_cell.length_c   1.000
_cell.angle_alpha   90.00
_cell.angle_beta   90.00
_cell.angle_gamma   90.00
#
_symmetry.space_group_name_H-M   'P 1'
#
loop_
_entity.id
_entity.type
_entity.pdbx_description
1 polymer ?
#
loop_
_entity_poly.entity_id
_entity_poly.type
_entity_poly.pdbx_seq_one_letter_code
_entity_poly.pdbx_strand_id
1 'polypeptide(L)'
;MNSTHDQEIAYTEGCTGIEQLNQLINSTNWTFFYNPTGDHQIYHVTCELLNENNKDFDSLSDHTFYYKLDDKNLYRITCVLISNSLIVQFLNKKIYGIEFKGEQQQEYLTFSNIQRNNLEFHLKEYLLTSKQINKKPNVNVLTDVQPRL
;
A
#
# COMPACT_ATOMS: atom_id res chain seq x y z
N MET A 1 28.37 1.52 38.24
CA MET A 1 28.02 2.17 36.97
C MET A 1 27.98 1.11 35.89
N ASN A 2 26.78 0.83 35.37
CA ASN A 2 26.45 0.41 34.00
C ASN A 2 25.06 -0.21 34.02
N SER A 3 24.06 0.63 33.79
CA SER A 3 22.68 0.23 33.48
C SER A 3 22.55 0.32 31.98
N THR A 4 22.72 -0.80 31.28
CA THR A 4 22.31 -0.93 29.87
C THR A 4 20.80 -1.00 29.88
N HIS A 5 20.14 0.14 29.67
CA HIS A 5 18.75 0.14 29.22
C HIS A 5 18.78 -0.29 27.77
N ASP A 6 18.57 -1.58 27.55
CA ASP A 6 18.15 -2.08 26.24
C ASP A 6 16.81 -1.39 25.93
N GLN A 7 16.85 -0.38 25.07
CA GLN A 7 15.64 0.17 24.50
C GLN A 7 14.98 -0.95 23.71
N GLU A 8 13.91 -1.50 24.26
CA GLU A 8 13.00 -2.40 23.56
C GLU A 8 12.41 -1.62 22.38
N ILE A 9 13.04 -1.73 21.21
CA ILE A 9 12.53 -1.16 19.97
C ILE A 9 11.29 -1.98 19.62
N ALA A 10 10.12 -1.45 19.98
CA ALA A 10 8.86 -2.02 19.56
C ALA A 10 8.75 -1.89 18.03
N TYR A 11 9.04 -2.97 17.31
CA TYR A 11 8.73 -3.07 15.89
C TYR A 11 7.20 -3.14 15.77
N THR A 12 6.58 -2.03 15.39
CA THR A 12 5.17 -2.04 15.05
C THR A 12 5.03 -2.66 13.66
N GLU A 13 4.42 -3.83 13.57
CA GLU A 13 3.94 -4.34 12.29
C GLU A 13 2.90 -3.36 11.73
N GLY A 14 3.01 -3.02 10.43
CA GLY A 14 2.10 -2.09 9.78
C GLY A 14 0.65 -2.57 9.89
N CYS A 15 -0.29 -1.66 10.17
CA CYS A 15 -1.70 -1.97 10.40
C CYS A 15 -2.44 -2.56 9.18
N THR A 16 -1.84 -2.50 7.99
CA THR A 16 -2.37 -3.08 6.75
C THR A 16 -1.36 -4.03 6.14
N GLY A 17 -1.37 -5.27 6.62
CA GLY A 17 -0.66 -6.37 5.99
C GLY A 17 -1.06 -6.48 4.52
N ILE A 18 -0.07 -6.54 3.65
CA ILE A 18 -0.23 -6.53 2.18
C ILE A 18 -1.16 -7.65 1.70
N GLU A 19 -1.26 -8.73 2.48
CA GLU A 19 -2.13 -9.88 2.25
C GLU A 19 -3.62 -9.52 2.22
N GLN A 20 -4.05 -8.47 2.94
CA GLN A 20 -5.43 -8.01 2.96
C GLN A 20 -5.83 -7.26 1.69
N LEU A 21 -4.85 -6.75 0.93
CA LEU A 21 -5.12 -6.03 -0.32
C LEU A 21 -5.56 -6.96 -1.45
N ASN A 22 -5.33 -8.28 -1.34
CA ASN A 22 -5.60 -9.27 -2.39
C ASN A 22 -7.05 -9.26 -2.90
N GLN A 23 -7.99 -8.77 -2.09
CA GLN A 23 -9.40 -8.64 -2.49
C GLN A 23 -9.64 -7.54 -3.54
N LEU A 24 -8.73 -6.57 -3.67
CA LEU A 24 -8.89 -5.45 -4.61
C LEU A 24 -8.45 -5.81 -6.05
N ILE A 25 -7.81 -6.97 -6.30
CA ILE A 25 -7.19 -7.34 -7.59
C ILE A 25 -8.16 -7.54 -8.75
N ASN A 26 -9.45 -7.65 -8.46
CA ASN A 26 -10.46 -7.84 -9.49
C ASN A 26 -10.94 -6.52 -10.12
N SER A 27 -10.43 -5.36 -9.69
CA SER A 27 -10.78 -4.04 -10.24
C SER A 27 -9.65 -3.47 -11.11
N THR A 28 -10.02 -2.72 -12.15
CA THR A 28 -9.06 -1.98 -12.99
C THR A 28 -8.41 -0.81 -12.24
N ASN A 29 -9.15 -0.19 -11.33
CA ASN A 29 -8.70 0.91 -10.49
C ASN A 29 -9.01 0.62 -9.02
N TRP A 30 -8.13 1.06 -8.13
CA TRP A 30 -8.13 0.65 -6.73
C TRP A 30 -7.50 1.76 -5.91
N THR A 31 -8.16 2.09 -4.80
CA THR A 31 -7.73 3.14 -3.88
C THR A 31 -7.80 2.61 -2.47
N PHE A 32 -6.72 2.75 -1.71
CA PHE A 32 -6.62 2.21 -0.36
C PHE A 32 -5.62 3.00 0.49
N PHE A 33 -5.71 2.85 1.81
CA PHE A 33 -4.70 3.34 2.73
C PHE A 33 -3.67 2.26 3.03
N TYR A 34 -2.40 2.62 3.05
CA TYR A 34 -1.30 1.69 3.23
C TYR A 34 -0.25 2.23 4.19
N ASN A 35 0.24 1.37 5.08
CA ASN A 35 1.38 1.64 5.94
C ASN A 35 2.43 0.53 5.71
N PRO A 36 3.54 0.82 5.00
CA PRO A 36 4.58 -0.15 4.75
C PRO A 36 5.38 -0.47 6.02
N THR A 37 5.86 -1.71 6.11
CA THR A 37 6.72 -2.13 7.22
C THR A 37 7.95 -1.24 7.32
N GLY A 38 8.32 -0.86 8.54
CA GLY A 38 9.46 0.03 8.79
C GLY A 38 9.17 1.51 8.54
N ASP A 39 7.91 1.87 8.28
CA ASP A 39 7.44 3.26 8.20
C ASP A 39 6.34 3.51 9.24
N HIS A 40 6.24 4.75 9.72
CA HIS A 40 5.20 5.18 10.66
C HIS A 40 4.13 6.03 9.97
N GLN A 41 4.26 6.25 8.67
CA GLN A 41 3.33 7.05 7.89
C GLN A 41 2.24 6.20 7.25
N ILE A 42 1.10 6.84 7.03
CA ILE A 42 -0.01 6.27 6.28
C ILE A 42 -0.11 6.99 4.95
N TYR A 43 -0.20 6.20 3.89
CA TYR A 43 -0.28 6.65 2.51
C TYR A 43 -1.65 6.37 1.96
N HIS A 44 -2.23 7.35 1.28
CA HIS A 44 -3.37 7.13 0.39
C HIS A 44 -2.81 6.76 -1.00
N VAL A 45 -3.03 5.52 -1.40
CA VAL A 45 -2.50 4.94 -2.63
C VAL A 45 -3.65 4.77 -3.61
N THR A 46 -3.46 5.25 -4.83
CA THR A 46 -4.38 5.04 -5.95
C THR A 46 -3.62 4.36 -7.08
N CYS A 47 -4.10 3.20 -7.51
CA CYS A 47 -3.61 2.44 -8.64
C CYS A 47 -4.60 2.56 -9.79
N GLU A 48 -4.13 2.95 -10.97
CA GLU A 48 -4.95 3.16 -12.16
C GLU A 48 -4.32 2.51 -13.38
N LEU A 49 -5.12 1.75 -14.14
CA LEU A 49 -4.67 1.25 -15.43
C LEU A 49 -4.52 2.41 -16.42
N LEU A 50 -3.34 2.53 -17.06
CA LEU A 50 -3.13 3.48 -18.14
C LEU A 50 -3.84 3.00 -19.40
N ASN A 51 -4.71 3.89 -19.89
CA ASN A 51 -5.38 3.76 -21.17
C ASN A 51 -5.04 5.02 -21.98
N GLU A 52 -5.20 4.99 -23.31
CA GLU A 52 -4.88 6.13 -24.19
C GLU A 52 -5.57 7.45 -23.77
N ASN A 53 -6.69 7.36 -23.05
CA ASN A 53 -7.51 8.49 -22.60
C ASN A 53 -7.12 9.08 -21.23
N ASN A 54 -6.23 8.44 -20.45
CA ASN A 54 -5.94 8.81 -19.05
C ASN A 54 -4.53 9.36 -18.80
N LYS A 55 -3.83 9.79 -19.86
CA LYS A 55 -2.42 10.22 -19.77
C LYS A 55 -2.23 11.55 -19.04
N ASP A 56 -3.26 12.40 -18.96
CA ASP A 56 -3.12 13.82 -18.59
C ASP A 56 -3.92 14.19 -17.32
N PHE A 57 -3.75 13.42 -16.25
CA PHE A 57 -4.22 13.86 -14.94
C PHE A 57 -3.07 14.47 -14.16
N ASP A 58 -3.15 15.79 -13.96
CA ASP A 58 -2.33 16.55 -13.02
C ASP A 58 -2.77 16.14 -11.60
N SER A 59 -2.27 14.99 -11.14
CA SER A 59 -2.60 14.50 -9.81
C SER A 59 -1.79 15.28 -8.80
N LEU A 60 -2.47 15.83 -7.79
CA LEU A 60 -1.92 16.44 -6.57
C LEU A 60 -1.21 15.39 -5.68
N SER A 61 -0.46 14.49 -6.29
CA SER A 61 0.26 13.39 -5.66
C SER A 61 1.63 13.87 -5.22
N ASP A 62 2.03 13.51 -4.01
CA ASP A 62 3.39 13.77 -3.53
C ASP A 62 4.42 12.84 -4.18
N HIS A 63 3.95 11.68 -4.67
CA HIS A 63 4.77 10.69 -5.34
C HIS A 63 3.96 9.89 -6.36
N THR A 64 4.52 9.72 -7.56
CA THR A 64 3.95 8.91 -8.64
C THR A 64 5.02 8.01 -9.24
N PHE A 65 4.67 6.75 -9.48
CA PHE A 65 5.50 5.79 -10.20
C PHE A 65 4.64 4.85 -11.06
N TYR A 66 5.29 4.09 -11.92
CA TYR A 66 4.60 3.20 -12.87
C TYR A 66 4.99 1.75 -12.65
N TYR A 67 4.03 0.86 -12.85
CA TYR A 67 4.22 -0.58 -12.72
C TYR A 67 3.62 -1.34 -13.90
N LYS A 68 4.45 -2.09 -14.61
CA LYS A 68 4.03 -2.93 -15.74
C LYS A 68 3.61 -4.32 -15.20
N LEU A 69 2.31 -4.59 -15.21
CA LEU A 69 1.77 -5.90 -14.81
C LEU A 69 2.04 -6.94 -15.92
N ASP A 70 1.80 -6.61 -17.18
CA ASP A 70 2.14 -7.44 -18.34
C ASP A 70 2.34 -6.56 -19.58
N ASP A 71 2.46 -7.15 -20.77
CA ASP A 71 2.68 -6.41 -22.01
C ASP A 71 1.58 -5.43 -22.40
N LYS A 72 0.38 -5.57 -21.83
CA LYS A 72 -0.78 -4.74 -22.12
C LYS A 72 -1.17 -3.86 -20.93
N ASN A 73 -0.85 -4.28 -19.72
CA ASN A 73 -1.29 -3.65 -18.50
C ASN A 73 -0.17 -2.84 -17.84
N LEU A 74 -0.25 -1.51 -17.97
CA LEU A 74 0.63 -0.55 -17.30
C LEU A 74 -0.20 0.23 -16.28
N TYR A 75 0.21 0.24 -15.02
CA TYR A 75 -0.46 0.97 -13.96
C TYR A 75 0.30 2.26 -13.61
N ARG A 76 -0.43 3.35 -13.39
CA ARG A 76 0.02 4.53 -12.66
C ARG A 76 -0.33 4.33 -11.20
N ILE A 77 0.63 4.56 -10.34
CA ILE A 77 0.44 4.48 -8.89
C ILE A 77 0.75 5.85 -8.33
N THR A 78 -0.26 6.51 -7.78
CA THR A 78 -0.13 7.81 -7.13
C THR A 78 -0.27 7.63 -5.62
N CYS A 79 0.55 8.36 -4.88
CA CYS A 79 0.64 8.26 -3.43
C CYS A 79 0.56 9.67 -2.82
N VAL A 80 -0.29 9.81 -1.81
CA VAL A 80 -0.42 11.03 -0.99
C VAL A 80 -0.11 10.68 0.45
N LEU A 81 0.75 11.45 1.08
CA LEU A 81 1.10 11.28 2.48
C LEU A 81 0.00 11.89 3.36
N ILE A 82 -0.58 11.08 4.24
CA ILE A 82 -1.62 11.55 5.15
C ILE A 82 -0.96 12.04 6.44
N SER A 83 -1.23 13.30 6.79
CA SER A 83 -0.76 13.84 8.07
C SER A 83 -1.37 13.10 9.25
N ASN A 84 -0.52 12.71 10.20
CA ASN A 84 -0.94 12.16 11.48
C ASN A 84 -1.87 13.12 12.24
N SER A 85 -1.69 14.44 12.11
CA SER A 85 -2.59 15.41 12.74
C SER A 85 -4.00 15.33 12.14
N LEU A 86 -4.12 15.15 10.83
CA LEU A 86 -5.40 14.93 10.14
C LEU A 86 -6.06 13.62 10.57
N ILE A 87 -5.28 12.55 10.75
CA ILE A 87 -5.79 11.26 11.23
C ILE A 87 -6.35 11.41 12.65
N VAL A 88 -5.59 12.04 13.55
CA VAL A 88 -6.03 12.29 14.93
C VAL A 88 -7.30 13.15 14.97
N GLN A 89 -7.36 14.22 14.17
CA GLN A 89 -8.57 15.05 14.06
C GLN A 89 -9.77 14.24 13.55
N PHE A 90 -9.57 13.42 12.51
CA PHE A 90 -10.62 12.55 11.97
C PHE A 90 -11.13 11.56 13.01
N LEU A 91 -10.23 10.88 13.74
CA LEU A 91 -10.59 9.92 14.78
C LEU A 91 -11.33 10.60 15.93
N ASN A 92 -10.86 11.75 16.40
CA ASN A 92 -11.52 12.52 17.45
C ASN A 92 -12.93 12.94 17.06
N LYS A 93 -13.11 13.40 15.82
CA LYS A 93 -14.43 13.72 15.30
C LYS A 93 -15.33 12.48 15.18
N LYS A 94 -14.81 11.37 14.66
CA LYS A 94 -15.62 10.16 14.38
C LYS A 94 -15.99 9.38 15.62
N ILE A 95 -15.09 9.27 16.60
CA ILE A 95 -15.28 8.45 17.80
C ILE A 95 -15.89 9.28 18.93
N TYR A 96 -15.41 10.52 19.12
CA TYR A 96 -15.79 11.33 20.27
C TYR A 96 -16.65 12.55 19.91
N GLY A 97 -16.90 12.82 18.63
CA GLY A 97 -17.63 14.01 18.19
C GLY A 97 -16.89 15.32 18.42
N ILE A 98 -15.58 15.27 18.74
CA ILE A 98 -14.79 16.45 19.06
C ILE A 98 -14.23 17.04 17.77
N GLU A 99 -14.65 18.25 17.43
CA GLU A 99 -14.12 19.00 16.30
C GLU A 99 -13.14 20.07 16.77
N PHE A 100 -11.90 19.99 16.28
CA PHE A 100 -10.90 21.03 16.50
C PHE A 100 -11.12 22.17 15.51
N LYS A 101 -11.38 23.37 16.02
CA LYS A 101 -11.46 24.62 15.22
C LYS A 101 -10.07 25.23 15.05
N GLY A 102 -9.14 24.48 14.48
CA GLY A 102 -7.86 25.00 14.02
C GLY A 102 -7.91 25.16 12.49
N GLU A 103 -7.21 26.17 11.95
CA GLU A 103 -6.95 26.18 10.51
C GLU A 103 -6.32 24.84 10.14
N GLN A 104 -6.89 24.16 9.15
CA GLN A 104 -6.24 23.06 8.47
C GLN A 104 -5.06 23.65 7.72
N GLN A 105 -4.02 24.08 8.45
CA GLN A 105 -2.74 24.34 7.86
C GLN A 105 -2.36 23.02 7.22
N GLN A 106 -2.39 23.00 5.89
CA GLN A 106 -1.84 21.92 5.11
C GLN A 106 -0.39 21.81 5.59
N GLU A 107 -0.13 20.88 6.50
CA GLU A 107 1.23 20.40 6.70
C GLU A 107 1.66 19.93 5.32
N TYR A 108 2.51 20.70 4.67
CA TYR A 108 3.14 20.32 3.41
C TYR A 108 4.10 19.17 3.72
N LEU A 109 3.54 17.98 3.88
CA LEU A 109 4.30 16.77 4.15
C LEU A 109 4.91 16.32 2.84
N THR A 110 6.22 16.54 2.71
CA THR A 110 6.97 16.01 1.59
C THR A 110 7.55 14.66 1.97
N PHE A 111 7.43 13.69 1.08
CA PHE A 111 8.09 12.39 1.24
C PHE A 111 9.61 12.57 1.33
N SER A 112 10.24 11.89 2.30
CA SER A 112 11.67 11.61 2.24
C SER A 112 11.99 10.55 1.17
N ASN A 113 13.24 10.52 0.70
CA ASN A 113 13.67 9.49 -0.27
C ASN A 113 13.53 8.07 0.29
N ILE A 114 13.76 7.88 1.60
CA ILE A 114 13.61 6.59 2.26
C ILE A 114 12.15 6.12 2.18
N GLN A 115 11.21 7.01 2.48
CA GLN A 115 9.78 6.73 2.40
C GLN A 115 9.33 6.37 0.99
N ARG A 116 9.79 7.12 -0.03
CA ARG A 116 9.48 6.82 -1.44
C ARG A 116 9.97 5.42 -1.82
N ASN A 117 11.24 5.13 -1.53
CA ASN A 117 11.85 3.86 -1.88
C ASN A 117 11.19 2.68 -1.15
N ASN A 118 10.87 2.85 0.14
CA ASN A 118 10.20 1.83 0.94
C ASN A 118 8.79 1.54 0.40
N LEU A 119 8.03 2.61 0.10
CA LEU A 119 6.69 2.51 -0.44
C LEU A 119 6.69 1.84 -1.82
N GLU A 120 7.57 2.26 -2.72
CA GLU A 120 7.71 1.64 -4.05
C GLU A 120 8.07 0.16 -3.95
N PHE A 121 9.03 -0.20 -3.09
CA PHE A 121 9.47 -1.58 -2.91
C PHE A 121 8.31 -2.46 -2.47
N HIS A 122 7.62 -2.09 -1.39
CA HIS A 122 6.53 -2.88 -0.85
C HIS A 122 5.34 -2.97 -1.82
N LEU A 123 4.95 -1.87 -2.48
CA LEU A 123 3.86 -1.90 -3.45
C LEU A 123 4.20 -2.74 -4.69
N LYS A 124 5.46 -2.73 -5.16
CA LYS A 124 5.87 -3.61 -6.27
C LYS A 124 5.83 -5.08 -5.87
N GLU A 125 6.32 -5.43 -4.68
CA GLU A 125 6.27 -6.80 -4.16
C GLU A 125 4.83 -7.31 -4.03
N TYR A 126 3.91 -6.46 -3.57
CA TYR A 126 2.47 -6.77 -3.56
C TYR A 126 1.92 -7.08 -4.96
N LEU A 127 2.21 -6.20 -5.91
CA LEU A 127 1.71 -6.31 -7.28
C LEU A 127 2.38 -7.46 -8.05
N LEU A 128 3.50 -8.00 -7.56
CA LEU A 128 4.16 -9.19 -8.09
C LEU A 128 3.56 -10.48 -7.51
N THR A 129 3.32 -10.52 -6.20
CA THR A 129 2.75 -11.68 -5.50
C THR A 129 1.30 -11.95 -5.92
N SER A 130 0.50 -10.90 -6.07
CA SER A 130 -0.87 -10.95 -6.63
C SER A 130 -0.96 -11.61 -8.02
N LYS A 131 0.03 -11.41 -8.92
CA LYS A 131 0.07 -12.10 -10.22
C LYS A 131 0.16 -13.62 -10.08
N GLN A 132 0.90 -14.10 -9.08
CA GLN A 132 1.17 -15.52 -8.91
C GLN A 132 -0.06 -16.26 -8.38
N ILE A 133 -0.88 -15.60 -7.57
CA ILE A 133 -2.13 -16.17 -7.04
C ILE A 133 -3.17 -16.38 -8.16
N ASN A 134 -3.22 -15.48 -9.15
CA ASN A 134 -4.14 -15.59 -10.30
C ASN A 134 -3.70 -16.63 -11.35
N LYS A 135 -2.43 -17.07 -11.33
CA LYS A 135 -1.97 -18.23 -12.09
C LYS A 135 -2.18 -19.49 -11.25
N LYS A 136 -3.42 -20.02 -11.20
CA LYS A 136 -3.64 -21.36 -10.65
C LYS A 136 -2.68 -22.34 -11.34
N PRO A 137 -1.91 -23.16 -10.59
CA PRO A 137 -1.13 -24.22 -11.20
C PRO A 137 -2.11 -25.21 -11.81
N ASN A 138 -1.99 -25.44 -13.11
CA ASN A 138 -2.74 -26.46 -13.81
C ASN A 138 -2.14 -27.81 -13.39
N VAL A 139 -2.55 -28.32 -12.24
CA VAL A 139 -2.14 -29.65 -11.78
C VAL A 139 -2.93 -30.65 -12.62
N ASN A 140 -2.38 -31.00 -13.78
CA ASN A 140 -2.72 -32.25 -14.44
C ASN A 140 -2.29 -33.37 -13.51
N VAL A 141 -3.24 -33.88 -12.71
CA VAL A 141 -3.07 -35.12 -11.97
C VAL A 141 -2.92 -36.23 -13.00
N LEU A 142 -1.67 -36.59 -13.30
CA LEU A 142 -1.32 -37.89 -13.84
C LEU A 142 -1.81 -38.94 -12.84
N THR A 143 -2.98 -39.50 -13.10
CA THR A 143 -3.41 -40.74 -12.46
C THR A 143 -2.56 -41.85 -13.05
N ASP A 144 -1.48 -42.20 -12.37
CA ASP A 144 -0.86 -43.50 -12.58
C ASP A 144 -0.61 -44.22 -11.26
N VAL A 145 -0.99 -45.50 -11.30
CA VAL A 145 -0.69 -46.60 -10.40
C VAL A 145 -1.30 -46.56 -8.99
N GLN A 146 -2.47 -47.21 -8.84
CA GLN A 146 -2.78 -47.95 -7.62
C GLN A 146 -1.84 -49.16 -7.49
N PRO A 147 -1.35 -49.46 -6.28
CA PRO A 147 -1.01 -50.83 -5.95
C PRO A 147 -1.79 -51.36 -4.74
N ARG A 148 -1.99 -52.69 -4.78
CA ARG A 148 -2.36 -53.65 -3.71
C ARG A 148 -3.87 -53.90 -3.55
N LEU A 149 -4.34 -55.15 -3.47
CA LEU A 149 -3.73 -56.41 -3.01
C LEU A 149 -3.77 -57.52 -4.06
#